data_AF-A0A4P6F8T1-F1
#
_entry.id   AF-A0A4P6F8T1-F1
#
_cell.length_a   1.000
_cell.length_b   1.000
_cell.length_c   1.000
_cell.angle_alpha   90.00
_cell.angle_beta   90.00
_cell.angle_gamma   90.00
#
_symmetry.space_group_name_H-M   'P 1'
#
loop_
_entity.id
_entity.type
_entity.pdbx_description
1 polymer ?
#
loop_
_entity_poly.entity_id
_entity_poly.type
_entity_poly.pdbx_seq_one_letter_code
_entity_poly.pdbx_strand_id
1 'polypeptide(L)'
;MDNYDPAPDLFKDIFHKYYPSVLRKLAALLRDEAAAEDLAQEVFLKLYKYPPSRPEAVGAWLHRVLTRSAYDYLDGKNRERQLVQKQERQLMTEPQSSQSGEHAAIKQDEEQQVHSWLSSLPERDREMLLLRYSGYSYSEIAQELQVQQPQVGMLLKRAGERLRKQAYKNESQWSHE
;
A
#
# COMPACT_ATOMS: atom_id res chain seq x y z
N MET A 1 -31.83 -5.78 33.50
CA MET A 1 -30.75 -6.53 32.86
C MET A 1 -30.49 -5.83 31.55
N ASP A 2 -29.51 -4.94 31.54
CA ASP A 2 -29.21 -4.11 30.39
C ASP A 2 -28.70 -5.00 29.24
N ASN A 3 -29.33 -4.85 28.07
CA ASN A 3 -28.83 -5.36 26.80
C ASN A 3 -27.57 -4.55 26.44
N TYR A 4 -26.45 -4.88 27.07
CA TYR A 4 -25.14 -4.38 26.70
C TYR A 4 -24.71 -5.12 25.44
N ASP A 5 -24.84 -4.48 24.28
CA ASP A 5 -24.18 -4.92 23.06
C ASP A 5 -22.69 -4.55 23.20
N PRO A 6 -21.76 -5.52 23.29
CA PRO A 6 -20.32 -5.24 23.41
C PRO A 6 -19.68 -4.80 22.08
N ALA A 7 -20.40 -4.88 20.95
CA ALA A 7 -19.86 -4.56 19.63
C ALA A 7 -19.45 -3.07 19.46
N PRO A 8 -20.20 -2.07 19.96
CA PRO A 8 -19.82 -0.67 19.89
C PRO A 8 -18.54 -0.35 20.69
N ASP A 9 -18.35 -0.99 21.85
CA ASP A 9 -17.19 -0.74 22.70
C ASP A 9 -15.92 -1.39 22.14
N LEU A 10 -16.02 -2.61 21.59
CA LEU A 10 -14.91 -3.24 20.88
C LEU A 10 -14.47 -2.41 19.65
N PHE A 11 -15.43 -1.88 18.89
CA PHE A 11 -15.12 -1.00 17.76
C PHE A 11 -14.44 0.28 18.22
N LYS A 12 -14.91 0.90 19.30
CA LYS A 12 -14.35 2.13 19.86
C LYS A 12 -12.89 1.94 20.29
N ASP A 13 -12.57 0.82 20.93
CA ASP A 13 -11.19 0.49 21.33
C ASP A 13 -10.28 0.30 20.11
N ILE A 14 -10.78 -0.40 19.09
CA ILE A 14 -10.07 -0.58 17.82
C ILE A 14 -9.87 0.78 17.12
N PHE A 15 -10.89 1.63 17.09
CA PHE A 15 -10.82 2.96 16.48
C PHE A 15 -9.74 3.81 17.15
N HIS A 16 -9.79 3.98 18.48
CA HIS A 16 -8.79 4.75 19.20
C HIS A 16 -7.37 4.20 19.04
N LYS A 17 -7.23 2.88 18.98
CA LYS A 17 -5.92 2.23 18.81
C LYS A 17 -5.33 2.46 17.41
N TYR A 18 -6.13 2.34 16.35
CA TYR A 18 -5.58 2.30 14.99
C TYR A 18 -5.76 3.59 14.19
N TYR A 19 -6.73 4.44 14.53
CA TYR A 19 -7.05 5.66 13.76
C TYR A 19 -5.84 6.57 13.55
N PRO A 20 -5.02 6.90 14.57
CA PRO A 20 -3.85 7.77 14.37
C PRO A 20 -2.83 7.19 13.37
N SER A 21 -2.67 5.86 13.35
CA SER A 21 -1.74 5.19 12.44
C SER A 21 -2.27 5.15 11.00
N VAL A 22 -3.57 4.89 10.84
CA VAL A 22 -4.25 4.90 9.54
C VAL A 22 -4.20 6.29 8.92
N LEU A 23 -4.60 7.32 9.67
CA LEU A 23 -4.62 8.70 9.20
C LEU A 23 -3.22 9.16 8.78
N ARG A 24 -2.20 8.92 9.61
CA ARG A 24 -0.80 9.27 9.28
C ARG A 24 -0.31 8.58 8.01
N LYS A 25 -0.66 7.30 7.79
CA LYS A 25 -0.29 6.57 6.57
C LYS A 25 -0.98 7.16 5.34
N LEU A 26 -2.27 7.47 5.43
CA LEU A 26 -3.03 8.09 4.35
C LEU A 26 -2.49 9.48 4.04
N ALA A 27 -2.25 10.33 5.04
CA ALA A 27 -1.67 11.66 4.86
C ALA A 27 -0.30 11.60 4.16
N ALA A 28 0.55 10.63 4.53
CA ALA A 28 1.84 10.43 3.90
C ALA A 28 1.74 9.97 2.43
N LEU A 29 0.77 9.10 2.11
CA LEU A 29 0.55 8.60 0.76
C LEU A 29 -0.08 9.65 -0.17
N LEU A 30 -1.07 10.37 0.34
CA LEU A 30 -1.92 11.26 -0.47
C LEU A 30 -1.35 12.67 -0.59
N ARG A 31 -0.57 13.12 0.41
CA ARG A 31 -0.13 14.52 0.56
C ARG A 31 -1.30 15.51 0.47
N ASP A 32 -2.42 15.11 1.05
CA ASP A 32 -3.72 15.79 1.02
C ASP A 32 -4.45 15.43 2.33
N GLU A 33 -4.46 16.36 3.29
CA GLU A 33 -4.94 16.10 4.64
C GLU A 33 -6.46 15.85 4.67
N ALA A 34 -7.23 16.65 3.92
CA ALA A 34 -8.67 16.48 3.82
C ALA A 34 -9.04 15.11 3.23
N ALA A 35 -8.41 14.74 2.11
CA ALA A 35 -8.62 13.42 1.53
C ALA A 35 -8.18 12.29 2.47
N ALA A 36 -7.12 12.49 3.25
CA ALA A 36 -6.67 11.49 4.21
C ALA A 36 -7.67 11.27 5.35
N GLU A 37 -8.30 12.33 5.86
CA GLU A 37 -9.36 12.24 6.86
C GLU A 37 -10.59 11.53 6.31
N ASP A 38 -11.06 11.91 5.11
CA ASP A 38 -12.21 11.30 4.46
C ASP A 38 -11.98 9.79 4.21
N LEU A 39 -10.82 9.44 3.65
CA LEU A 39 -10.47 8.03 3.42
C LEU A 39 -10.30 7.26 4.73
N ALA A 40 -9.77 7.88 5.78
CA ALA A 40 -9.68 7.23 7.09
C ALA A 40 -11.08 6.90 7.62
N GLN A 41 -12.02 7.85 7.54
CA GLN A 41 -13.42 7.59 7.93
C GLN A 41 -14.02 6.43 7.13
N GLU A 42 -13.84 6.40 5.81
CA GLU A 42 -14.30 5.29 4.97
C GLU A 42 -13.70 3.94 5.37
N VAL A 43 -12.39 3.88 5.67
CA VAL A 43 -11.70 2.67 6.10
C VAL A 43 -12.33 2.12 7.40
N PHE A 44 -12.61 2.99 8.38
CA PHE A 44 -13.23 2.58 9.64
C PHE A 44 -14.72 2.25 9.49
N LEU A 45 -15.45 2.92 8.59
CA LEU A 45 -16.82 2.52 8.23
C LEU A 45 -16.86 1.13 7.57
N LYS A 46 -15.89 0.82 6.69
CA LYS A 46 -15.72 -0.52 6.12
C LYS A 46 -15.39 -1.55 7.22
N LEU A 47 -14.57 -1.18 8.21
CA LEU A 47 -14.24 -2.06 9.33
C LEU A 47 -15.46 -2.39 10.19
N TYR A 48 -16.29 -1.38 10.47
CA TYR A 48 -17.52 -1.56 11.24
C TYR A 48 -18.50 -2.51 10.53
N LYS A 49 -18.66 -2.35 9.21
CA LYS A 49 -19.58 -3.18 8.41
C LYS A 49 -19.05 -4.57 8.12
N TYR A 50 -17.75 -4.71 7.89
CA TYR A 50 -17.10 -5.94 7.43
C TYR A 50 -15.81 -6.23 8.22
N PRO A 51 -15.91 -6.43 9.54
CA PRO A 51 -14.73 -6.70 10.36
C PRO A 51 -14.11 -8.04 9.95
N PRO A 52 -12.78 -8.19 10.03
CA PRO A 52 -12.16 -9.49 9.85
C PRO A 52 -12.66 -10.45 10.94
N SER A 53 -12.81 -11.74 10.59
CA SER A 53 -13.32 -12.76 11.50
C SER A 53 -12.47 -13.00 12.75
N ARG A 54 -11.23 -12.49 12.77
CA ARG A 54 -10.29 -12.64 13.88
C ARG A 54 -9.74 -11.28 14.33
N PRO A 55 -9.79 -10.93 15.63
CA PRO A 55 -9.31 -9.64 16.14
C PRO A 55 -7.84 -9.35 15.81
N GLU A 56 -6.97 -10.36 15.83
CA GLU A 56 -5.55 -10.20 15.51
C GLU A 56 -5.29 -9.82 14.05
N ALA A 57 -6.25 -10.05 13.16
CA ALA A 57 -6.14 -9.71 11.74
C ALA A 57 -6.50 -8.24 11.43
N VAL A 58 -7.03 -7.49 12.40
CA VAL A 58 -7.50 -6.10 12.21
C VAL A 58 -6.41 -5.19 11.67
N GLY A 59 -5.19 -5.24 12.22
CA GLY A 59 -4.08 -4.41 11.73
C GLY A 59 -3.72 -4.69 10.26
N ALA A 60 -3.63 -5.96 9.89
CA ALA A 60 -3.33 -6.37 8.51
C ALA A 60 -4.49 -6.07 7.55
N TRP A 61 -5.73 -6.17 8.02
CA TRP A 61 -6.91 -5.79 7.27
C TRP A 61 -6.93 -4.28 7.01
N LEU A 62 -6.71 -3.47 8.05
CA LEU A 62 -6.65 -2.00 7.95
C LEU A 62 -5.56 -1.56 6.97
N HIS A 63 -4.37 -2.15 7.06
CA HIS A 63 -3.30 -1.86 6.11
C HIS A 63 -3.72 -2.14 4.67
N ARG A 64 -4.40 -3.26 4.41
CA ARG A 64 -4.86 -3.58 3.07
C ARG A 64 -5.86 -2.56 2.55
N VAL A 65 -6.88 -2.26 3.35
CA VAL A 65 -8.00 -1.40 2.94
C VAL A 65 -7.54 0.06 2.79
N LEU A 66 -6.71 0.57 3.70
CA LEU A 66 -6.17 1.93 3.59
C LEU A 66 -5.26 2.05 2.37
N THR A 67 -4.39 1.07 2.11
CA THR A 67 -3.45 1.12 0.99
C THR A 67 -4.21 1.07 -0.33
N ARG A 68 -5.20 0.18 -0.45
CA ARG A 68 -6.02 0.12 -1.66
C ARG A 68 -6.82 1.39 -1.88
N SER A 69 -7.48 1.91 -0.84
CA SER A 69 -8.27 3.15 -0.95
C SER A 69 -7.40 4.34 -1.38
N ALA A 70 -6.17 4.42 -0.87
CA ALA A 70 -5.21 5.44 -1.27
C ALA A 70 -4.81 5.33 -2.75
N TYR A 71 -4.49 4.12 -3.23
CA TYR A 71 -4.15 3.93 -4.64
C TYR A 71 -5.33 4.19 -5.56
N ASP A 72 -6.54 3.74 -5.21
CA ASP A 72 -7.75 4.03 -6.00
C ASP A 72 -7.99 5.55 -6.10
N TYR A 73 -7.80 6.30 -5.00
CA TYR A 73 -7.89 7.76 -5.00
C TYR A 73 -6.81 8.41 -5.88
N LEU A 74 -5.56 7.97 -5.77
CA LEU A 74 -4.45 8.50 -6.57
C LEU A 74 -4.62 8.20 -8.07
N ASP A 75 -5.09 7.01 -8.43
CA ASP A 75 -5.40 6.63 -9.80
C ASP A 75 -6.56 7.45 -10.36
N GLY A 76 -7.60 7.68 -9.56
CA GLY A 76 -8.70 8.59 -9.90
C GLY A 76 -8.20 10.01 -10.17
N LYS A 77 -7.39 10.56 -9.27
CA LYS A 77 -6.78 11.89 -9.40
C LYS A 77 -5.83 11.98 -10.59
N ASN A 78 -5.09 10.90 -10.90
CA ASN A 78 -4.24 10.83 -12.09
C ASN A 78 -5.07 10.85 -13.37
N ARG A 79 -6.20 10.11 -13.43
CA ARG A 79 -7.12 10.15 -14.58
C ARG A 79 -7.74 11.53 -14.74
N GLU A 80 -8.18 12.15 -13.65
CA GLU A 80 -8.70 13.52 -13.65
C GLU A 80 -7.64 14.51 -14.14
N ARG A 81 -6.42 14.44 -13.61
CA ARG A 81 -5.28 15.26 -14.09
C ARG A 81 -4.96 15.00 -15.55
N GLN A 82 -5.05 13.77 -16.05
CA GLN A 82 -4.84 13.48 -17.46
C GLN A 82 -5.97 14.05 -18.33
N LEU A 83 -7.21 14.04 -17.86
CA LEU A 83 -8.35 14.67 -18.54
C LEU A 83 -8.20 16.19 -18.57
N VAL A 84 -7.85 16.79 -17.44
CA VAL A 84 -7.55 18.22 -17.30
C VAL A 84 -6.35 18.59 -18.15
N GLN A 85 -5.22 17.88 -18.07
CA GLN A 85 -4.05 18.09 -18.94
C GLN A 85 -4.34 17.83 -20.43
N LYS A 86 -5.33 17.00 -20.78
CA LYS A 86 -5.75 16.81 -22.18
C LYS A 86 -6.57 18.00 -22.66
N GLN A 87 -7.38 18.60 -21.79
CA GLN A 87 -8.06 19.87 -22.05
C GLN A 87 -7.07 21.06 -22.06
N GLU A 88 -6.11 21.09 -21.15
CA GLU A 88 -5.08 22.13 -21.04
C GLU A 88 -4.00 22.01 -22.14
N ARG A 89 -3.67 20.80 -22.62
CA ARG A 89 -2.80 20.63 -23.81
C ARG A 89 -3.43 21.13 -25.11
N GLN A 90 -4.74 21.38 -25.13
CA GLN A 90 -5.37 22.15 -26.21
C GLN A 90 -5.18 23.67 -26.06
N LEU A 91 -4.57 24.13 -24.95
CA LEU A 91 -4.52 25.53 -24.53
C LEU A 91 -3.14 26.05 -24.02
N MET A 92 -2.02 25.31 -24.19
CA MET A 92 -0.58 25.69 -24.01
C MET A 92 0.20 24.93 -22.90
N THR A 93 1.54 24.94 -23.04
CA THR A 93 2.58 24.04 -22.48
C THR A 93 3.39 24.67 -21.33
N GLU A 94 3.60 23.96 -20.21
CA GLU A 94 4.92 23.58 -19.63
C GLU A 94 4.85 22.96 -18.20
N PRO A 95 5.85 22.15 -17.75
CA PRO A 95 5.87 21.46 -16.45
C PRO A 95 6.94 21.98 -15.45
N GLN A 96 6.67 21.87 -14.15
CA GLN A 96 7.67 22.04 -13.06
C GLN A 96 7.24 21.21 -11.83
N SER A 97 8.07 20.93 -10.82
CA SER A 97 9.42 20.37 -10.69
C SER A 97 9.57 19.98 -9.20
N SER A 98 10.53 19.12 -8.90
CA SER A 98 10.91 18.46 -7.63
C SER A 98 11.44 19.34 -6.47
N GLN A 99 11.42 18.85 -5.21
CA GLN A 99 12.39 19.16 -4.10
C GLN A 99 12.26 18.15 -2.93
N SER A 100 13.34 17.50 -2.43
CA SER A 100 14.37 17.87 -1.39
C SER A 100 13.92 17.53 0.06
N GLY A 101 14.71 17.05 1.04
CA GLY A 101 16.15 16.76 1.19
C GLY A 101 16.48 16.13 2.59
N GLU A 102 17.72 15.61 2.70
CA GLU A 102 18.56 15.26 3.88
C GLU A 102 18.15 14.25 4.97
N HIS A 103 16.87 14.02 5.28
CA HIS A 103 16.47 12.71 5.84
C HIS A 103 16.41 11.61 4.76
N ALA A 104 16.58 12.05 3.51
CA ALA A 104 16.63 11.24 2.32
C ALA A 104 17.81 10.27 2.35
N ALA A 105 19.03 10.64 2.76
CA ALA A 105 20.22 9.82 2.49
C ALA A 105 20.18 8.38 3.06
N ILE A 106 19.89 8.20 4.35
CA ILE A 106 19.84 6.85 4.97
C ILE A 106 18.62 6.06 4.48
N LYS A 107 17.47 6.75 4.35
CA LYS A 107 16.26 6.15 3.77
C LYS A 107 16.45 5.78 2.31
N GLN A 108 17.23 6.57 1.58
CA GLN A 108 17.56 6.41 0.17
C GLN A 108 18.52 5.24 0.02
N ASP A 109 19.46 5.01 0.93
CA ASP A 109 20.32 3.82 0.90
C ASP A 109 19.48 2.54 1.13
N GLU A 110 18.59 2.53 2.12
CA GLU A 110 17.67 1.40 2.35
C GLU A 110 16.68 1.21 1.18
N GLU A 111 16.09 2.29 0.68
CA GLU A 111 15.15 2.29 -0.45
C GLU A 111 15.85 1.85 -1.75
N GLN A 112 17.06 2.34 -2.02
CA GLN A 112 17.87 1.93 -3.17
C GLN A 112 18.26 0.45 -3.07
N GLN A 113 18.58 -0.03 -1.87
CA GLN A 113 18.93 -1.42 -1.67
C GLN A 113 17.72 -2.35 -1.90
N VAL A 114 16.55 -2.01 -1.35
CA VAL A 114 15.29 -2.71 -1.64
C VAL A 114 14.96 -2.65 -3.13
N HIS A 115 15.16 -1.49 -3.77
CA HIS A 115 14.93 -1.32 -5.20
C HIS A 115 15.86 -2.19 -6.06
N SER A 116 17.13 -2.29 -5.68
CA SER A 116 18.12 -3.18 -6.32
C SER A 116 17.70 -4.65 -6.21
N TRP A 117 17.28 -5.09 -5.02
CA TRP A 117 16.81 -6.46 -4.82
C TRP A 117 15.58 -6.76 -5.66
N LEU A 118 14.58 -5.86 -5.68
CA LEU A 118 13.38 -6.00 -6.50
C LEU A 118 13.70 -6.02 -8.00
N SER A 119 14.63 -5.18 -8.45
CA SER A 119 15.06 -5.09 -9.85
C SER A 119 15.76 -6.36 -10.34
N SER A 120 16.41 -7.10 -9.43
CA SER A 120 17.06 -8.39 -9.73
C SER A 120 16.09 -9.57 -9.83
N LEU A 121 14.80 -9.38 -9.52
CA LEU A 121 13.78 -10.41 -9.66
C LEU A 121 13.23 -10.46 -11.09
N PRO A 122 12.73 -11.63 -11.55
CA PRO A 122 11.90 -11.69 -12.73
C PRO A 122 10.73 -10.73 -12.61
N GLU A 123 10.39 -10.04 -13.71
CA GLU A 123 9.37 -8.99 -13.75
C GLU A 123 8.06 -9.39 -13.09
N ARG A 124 7.54 -10.58 -13.42
CA ARG A 124 6.30 -11.11 -12.84
C ARG A 124 6.37 -11.32 -11.33
N ASP A 125 7.53 -11.70 -10.78
CA ASP A 125 7.70 -11.89 -9.34
C ASP A 125 7.74 -10.53 -8.62
N ARG A 126 8.44 -9.55 -9.22
CA ARG A 126 8.45 -8.17 -8.73
C ARG A 126 7.04 -7.58 -8.72
N GLU A 127 6.31 -7.72 -9.82
CA GLU A 127 4.95 -7.20 -9.97
C GLU A 127 3.97 -7.84 -8.97
N MET A 128 4.04 -9.17 -8.77
CA MET A 128 3.27 -9.84 -7.71
C MET A 128 3.51 -9.26 -6.33
N LEU A 129 4.77 -9.05 -5.96
CA LEU A 129 5.13 -8.50 -4.66
C LEU A 129 4.63 -7.06 -4.51
N LEU A 130 4.76 -6.24 -5.55
CA LEU A 130 4.27 -4.86 -5.58
C LEU A 130 2.75 -4.79 -5.47
N LEU A 131 2.01 -5.57 -6.24
CA LEU A 131 0.54 -5.62 -6.17
C LEU A 131 0.09 -6.08 -4.78
N ARG A 132 0.73 -7.12 -4.24
CA ARG A 132 0.41 -7.62 -2.89
C ARG A 132 0.69 -6.58 -1.82
N TYR A 133 1.83 -5.89 -1.91
CA TYR A 133 2.18 -4.79 -1.02
C TYR A 133 1.18 -3.63 -1.14
N SER A 134 0.70 -3.36 -2.35
CA SER A 134 -0.32 -2.36 -2.67
C SER A 134 -1.74 -2.75 -2.22
N GLY A 135 -1.88 -3.84 -1.49
CA GLY A 135 -3.14 -4.25 -0.88
C GLY A 135 -4.07 -5.05 -1.79
N TYR A 136 -3.63 -5.42 -3.00
CA TYR A 136 -4.44 -6.23 -3.90
C TYR A 136 -4.73 -7.61 -3.27
N SER A 137 -5.96 -8.08 -3.47
CA SER A 137 -6.40 -9.42 -3.10
C SER A 137 -5.84 -10.47 -4.07
N TYR A 138 -5.91 -11.75 -3.69
CA TYR A 138 -5.40 -12.82 -4.54
C TYR A 138 -6.17 -12.92 -5.86
N SER A 139 -7.48 -12.63 -5.85
CA SER A 139 -8.30 -12.58 -7.06
C SER A 139 -7.88 -11.43 -7.99
N GLU A 140 -7.60 -10.24 -7.44
CA GLU A 140 -7.19 -9.10 -8.26
C GLU A 140 -5.77 -9.29 -8.82
N ILE A 141 -4.84 -9.84 -8.03
CA ILE A 141 -3.51 -10.21 -8.52
C ILE A 141 -3.62 -11.27 -9.64
N ALA A 142 -4.51 -12.24 -9.49
CA ALA A 142 -4.76 -13.26 -10.50
C ALA A 142 -5.27 -12.66 -11.81
N GLN A 143 -6.20 -11.71 -11.72
CA GLN A 143 -6.75 -10.99 -12.87
C GLN A 143 -5.69 -10.13 -13.55
N GLU A 144 -4.96 -9.31 -12.79
CA GLU A 144 -3.94 -8.40 -13.32
C GLU A 144 -2.83 -9.17 -14.05
N LEU A 145 -2.36 -10.27 -13.47
CA LEU A 145 -1.23 -11.04 -13.99
C LEU A 145 -1.65 -12.22 -14.87
N GLN A 146 -2.95 -12.36 -15.16
CA GLN A 146 -3.52 -13.44 -15.96
C GLN A 146 -3.08 -14.84 -15.48
N VAL A 147 -3.07 -15.06 -14.16
CA VAL A 147 -2.79 -16.36 -13.53
C VAL A 147 -4.02 -16.90 -12.82
N GLN A 148 -4.01 -18.19 -12.46
CA GLN A 148 -5.12 -18.77 -11.71
C GLN A 148 -5.03 -18.37 -10.23
N GLN A 149 -6.13 -17.92 -9.63
CA GLN A 149 -6.18 -17.48 -8.22
C GLN A 149 -5.58 -18.49 -7.23
N PRO A 150 -5.79 -19.83 -7.36
CA PRO A 150 -5.14 -20.81 -6.48
C PRO A 150 -3.61 -20.79 -6.54
N GLN A 151 -3.01 -20.35 -7.65
CA GLN A 151 -1.56 -20.30 -7.84
C GLN A 151 -0.93 -19.08 -7.17
N VAL A 152 -1.69 -18.00 -6.94
CA VAL A 152 -1.16 -16.72 -6.44
C VAL A 152 -0.42 -16.88 -5.12
N GLY A 153 -0.95 -17.66 -4.17
CA GLY A 153 -0.28 -17.88 -2.89
C GLY A 153 1.08 -18.56 -3.03
N MET A 154 1.17 -19.59 -3.86
CA MET A 154 2.43 -20.30 -4.15
C MET A 154 3.42 -19.38 -4.88
N LEU A 155 2.94 -18.62 -5.86
CA LEU A 155 3.78 -17.72 -6.64
C LEU A 155 4.33 -16.57 -5.77
N LEU A 156 3.50 -15.97 -4.90
CA LEU A 156 3.93 -14.97 -3.92
C LEU A 156 4.98 -15.51 -2.96
N LYS A 157 4.80 -16.75 -2.46
CA LYS A 157 5.78 -17.40 -1.61
C LYS A 157 7.13 -17.54 -2.34
N ARG A 158 7.11 -18.04 -3.57
CA ARG A 158 8.32 -18.19 -4.41
C ARG A 158 8.99 -16.85 -4.70
N ALA A 159 8.21 -15.81 -5.01
CA ALA A 159 8.72 -14.46 -5.23
C ALA A 159 9.39 -13.91 -3.95
N GLY A 160 8.75 -14.08 -2.79
CA GLY A 160 9.31 -13.68 -1.50
C GLY A 160 10.60 -14.42 -1.12
N GLU A 161 10.68 -15.72 -1.39
CA GLU A 161 11.91 -16.51 -1.20
C GLU A 161 13.05 -16.03 -2.10
N ARG A 162 12.74 -15.63 -3.34
CA ARG A 162 13.73 -15.05 -4.26
C ARG A 162 14.22 -13.69 -3.78
N LEU A 163 13.30 -12.82 -3.35
CA LEU A 163 13.67 -11.51 -2.78
C LEU A 163 14.61 -11.68 -1.58
N ARG A 164 14.27 -12.58 -0.65
CA ARG A 164 15.09 -12.86 0.53
C ARG A 164 16.49 -13.37 0.17
N LYS A 165 16.62 -14.20 -0.87
CA LYS A 165 17.95 -14.65 -1.36
C LYS A 165 18.79 -13.49 -1.91
N GLN A 166 18.17 -12.51 -2.57
CA GLN A 166 18.90 -11.34 -3.11
C GLN A 166 19.34 -10.39 -2.00
N ALA A 167 18.53 -10.26 -0.95
CA ALA A 167 18.92 -9.53 0.26
C ALA A 167 20.18 -10.12 0.90
N TYR A 168 20.19 -11.43 1.18
CA TYR A 168 21.34 -12.09 1.81
C TYR A 168 22.62 -12.08 0.97
N LYS A 169 22.51 -12.18 -0.37
CA LYS A 169 23.68 -12.10 -1.26
C LYS A 169 24.36 -10.74 -1.16
N ASN A 170 23.58 -9.66 -1.09
CA ASN A 170 24.13 -8.32 -0.91
C ASN A 170 24.74 -8.15 0.47
N GLU A 171 24.08 -8.56 1.55
CA GLU A 171 24.63 -8.46 2.93
C GLU A 171 25.98 -9.19 3.08
N SER A 172 26.16 -10.31 2.40
CA SER A 172 27.41 -11.09 2.42
C SER A 172 28.56 -10.41 1.66
N GLN A 173 28.27 -9.57 0.67
CA GLN A 173 29.30 -8.81 -0.06
C GLN A 173 29.81 -7.61 0.75
N TRP A 174 28.97 -7.01 1.59
CA TRP A 174 29.34 -5.88 2.47
C TRP A 174 30.09 -6.31 3.74
N SER A 175 30.06 -7.61 4.09
CA SER A 175 30.78 -8.16 5.24
C SER A 175 32.24 -8.56 4.90
N HIS A 176 32.66 -8.38 3.65
CA HIS A 176 33.99 -8.78 3.14
C HIS A 176 34.79 -7.61 2.53
N GLU A 177 34.32 -6.38 2.68
CA GLU A 177 35.07 -5.13 2.46
C GLU A 177 35.38 -4.46 3.81
#